data_AF-A0A1X1QTQ3-F1
#
_entry.id   AF-A0A1X1QTQ3-F1
#
_cell.length_a   1.000
_cell.length_b   1.000
_cell.length_c   1.000
_cell.angle_alpha   90.00
_cell.angle_beta   90.00
_cell.angle_gamma   90.00
#
_symmetry.space_group_name_H-M   'P 1'
#
loop_
_entity.id
_entity.type
_entity.pdbx_description
1 polymer ?
#
loop_
_entity_poly.entity_id
_entity_poly.type
_entity_poly.pdbx_seq_one_letter_code
_entity_poly.pdbx_strand_id
1 'polypeptide(L)'
;MITGELKSQVDKIWQAFWTGGISNPLTVIEQFTFLLFLRRLDERQLLEERKAHLIGSQIDNSIYQQAHKKFRWHSFKNQDPES
;
A
#
# COMPACT_ATOMS: atom_id res chain seq x y z
N MET A 1 8.34 23.77 -2.84
CA MET A 1 9.65 23.18 -3.17
C MET A 1 9.72 21.79 -2.54
N ILE A 2 10.19 20.78 -3.27
CA ILE A 2 10.47 19.45 -2.69
C ILE A 2 11.67 19.61 -1.76
N THR A 3 11.56 19.15 -0.51
CA THR A 3 12.66 19.17 0.46
C THR A 3 13.72 18.13 0.06
N GLY A 4 14.98 18.35 0.46
CA GLY A 4 16.06 17.39 0.17
C GLY A 4 15.79 15.99 0.74
N GLU A 5 15.09 15.92 1.88
CA GLU A 5 14.68 14.67 2.51
C GLU A 5 13.66 13.89 1.68
N LEU A 6 12.63 14.56 1.16
CA LEU A 6 11.61 13.93 0.33
C LEU A 6 12.23 13.38 -0.96
N LYS A 7 13.14 14.14 -1.58
CA LYS A 7 13.89 13.67 -2.76
C LYS A 7 14.70 12.40 -2.43
N SER A 8 15.41 12.40 -1.30
CA SER A 8 16.20 11.23 -0.88
C SER A 8 15.34 9.98 -0.65
N GLN A 9 14.12 10.13 -0.11
CA GLN A 9 13.19 9.01 0.05
C GLN A 9 12.71 8.46 -1.30
N VAL A 10 12.41 9.34 -2.25
CA VAL A 10 12.03 8.92 -3.62
C VAL A 10 13.18 8.20 -4.31
N ASP A 11 14.41 8.71 -4.19
CA ASP A 11 15.60 8.10 -4.78
C ASP A 11 15.85 6.69 -4.22
N LYS A 12 15.61 6.45 -2.92
CA LYS A 12 15.71 5.11 -2.30
C LYS A 12 14.71 4.12 -2.89
N ILE A 13 13.46 4.57 -3.10
CA ILE A 13 12.43 3.74 -3.72
C ILE A 13 12.86 3.35 -5.14
N TRP A 14 13.35 4.33 -5.91
CA TRP A 14 13.87 4.10 -7.25
C TRP A 14 15.00 3.06 -7.28
N GLN A 15 15.97 3.18 -6.36
CA GLN A 15 17.07 2.22 -6.23
C GLN A 15 16.58 0.81 -5.91
N ALA A 16 15.58 0.66 -5.03
CA ALA A 16 15.01 -0.64 -4.68
C ALA A 16 14.41 -1.36 -5.89
N PHE A 17 13.65 -0.65 -6.73
CA PHE A 17 13.10 -1.23 -7.97
C PHE A 17 14.19 -1.62 -8.96
N TRP A 18 15.25 -0.82 -9.07
CA TRP A 18 16.40 -1.13 -9.92
C TRP A 18 17.12 -2.40 -9.46
N THR A 19 17.38 -2.55 -8.16
CA THR A 19 17.99 -3.77 -7.59
C THR A 19 17.11 -5.00 -7.75
N GLY A 20 15.78 -4.82 -7.81
CA GLY A 20 14.81 -5.89 -8.08
C GLY A 20 14.68 -6.28 -9.55
N GLY A 21 15.51 -5.75 -10.45
CA GLY A 21 15.49 -6.10 -11.88
C GLY A 21 14.45 -5.36 -12.72
N ILE A 22 13.75 -4.35 -12.14
CA ILE A 22 12.79 -3.53 -12.88
C ILE A 22 13.51 -2.26 -13.36
N SER A 23 14.07 -2.34 -14.57
CA SER A 23 14.86 -1.23 -15.13
C SER A 23 14.05 -0.21 -15.93
N ASN A 24 12.80 -0.53 -16.31
CA ASN A 24 11.97 0.38 -17.09
C ASN A 24 11.30 1.45 -16.19
N PRO A 25 11.64 2.75 -16.35
CA PRO A 25 11.04 3.86 -15.60
C PRO A 25 9.52 3.86 -15.54
N LEU A 26 8.86 3.55 -16.67
CA LEU A 26 7.41 3.57 -16.76
C LEU A 26 6.79 2.46 -15.89
N THR A 27 7.39 1.27 -15.92
CA THR A 27 6.99 0.14 -15.08
C THR A 27 7.19 0.47 -13.60
N VAL A 28 8.30 1.10 -13.22
CA VAL A 28 8.54 1.53 -11.83
C VAL A 28 7.43 2.46 -11.34
N ILE A 29 7.07 3.46 -12.15
CA ILE A 29 6.00 4.42 -11.81
C ILE A 29 4.66 3.70 -11.66
N GLU A 30 4.33 2.78 -12.56
CA GLU A 30 3.10 2.00 -12.51
C GLU A 30 3.03 1.13 -11.25
N GLN A 31 4.07 0.33 -10.97
CA GLN A 31 4.10 -0.56 -9.81
C GLN A 31 4.02 0.23 -8.50
N PHE A 32 4.76 1.33 -8.40
CA PHE A 32 4.69 2.22 -7.24
C PHE A 32 3.29 2.82 -7.07
N THR A 33 2.65 3.23 -8.16
CA THR A 33 1.30 3.78 -8.14
C THR A 33 0.28 2.74 -7.66
N PHE A 34 0.39 1.48 -8.09
CA PHE A 34 -0.46 0.40 -7.60
C PHE A 34 -0.29 0.15 -6.10
N LEU A 35 0.94 0.15 -5.58
CA LEU A 35 1.20 0.00 -4.15
C LEU A 35 0.60 1.16 -3.34
N LEU A 36 0.75 2.40 -3.82
CA LEU A 36 0.11 3.56 -3.19
C LEU A 36 -1.41 3.47 -3.19
N PHE A 37 -1.99 2.98 -4.29
CA PHE A 37 -3.43 2.79 -4.40
C PHE A 37 -3.93 1.74 -3.39
N LEU A 38 -3.27 0.58 -3.31
CA LEU A 38 -3.59 -0.48 -2.34
C LEU A 38 -3.49 0.02 -0.91
N ARG A 39 -2.42 0.75 -0.58
CA ARG A 39 -2.24 1.36 0.73
C ARG A 39 -3.38 2.31 1.08
N ARG A 40 -3.73 3.22 0.17
CA ARG A 40 -4.80 4.20 0.40
C ARG A 40 -6.17 3.53 0.56
N LEU A 41 -6.42 2.48 -0.21
CA LEU A 41 -7.66 1.69 -0.11
C LEU A 41 -7.72 0.99 1.26
N ASP A 42 -6.62 0.40 1.71
CA ASP A 42 -6.53 -0.25 3.02
C ASP A 42 -6.66 0.72 4.20
N GLU A 43 -6.06 1.90 4.12
CA GLU A 43 -6.21 2.95 5.13
C GLU A 43 -7.67 3.40 5.30
N ARG A 44 -8.43 3.47 4.20
CA ARG A 44 -9.88 3.77 4.24
C ARG A 44 -10.67 2.66 4.92
N GLN A 45 -10.42 1.41 4.55
CA GLN A 45 -11.06 0.26 5.20
C GLN A 45 -10.76 0.24 6.71
N LEU A 46 -9.51 0.45 7.10
CA LEU A 46 -9.09 0.45 8.50
C LEU A 46 -9.75 1.58 9.30
N LEU A 47 -9.97 2.74 8.68
CA LEU A 47 -10.69 3.84 9.28
C LEU A 47 -12.15 3.47 9.57
N GLU A 48 -12.84 2.85 8.62
CA GLU A 48 -14.22 2.37 8.81
C GLU A 48 -14.29 1.24 9.84
N GLU A 49 -13.32 0.31 9.85
CA GLU A 49 -13.18 -0.73 10.88
C GLU A 49 -13.07 -0.14 12.28
N ARG A 50 -12.24 0.89 12.46
CA ARG A 50 -12.09 1.58 13.75
C ARG A 50 -13.38 2.27 14.18
N LYS A 51 -14.07 2.96 13.27
CA LYS A 51 -15.36 3.62 13.57
C LYS A 51 -16.42 2.60 14.00
N ALA A 52 -16.55 1.51 13.25
CA ALA A 52 -17.50 0.45 13.55
C ALA A 52 -17.21 -0.18 14.92
N HIS A 53 -15.94 -0.46 15.23
CA HIS A 53 -15.52 -0.98 16.54
C HIS A 53 -15.83 -0.02 17.69
N LEU A 54 -15.71 1.29 17.49
CA LEU A 54 -16.05 2.30 18.51
C LEU A 54 -17.55 2.40 18.79
N ILE A 55 -18.38 2.25 17.76
CA ILE A 55 -19.84 2.39 17.86
C ILE A 55 -20.51 1.04 18.19
N GLY A 56 -19.78 -0.08 18.09
CA GLY A 56 -20.31 -1.42 18.27
C GLY A 56 -21.17 -1.89 17.08
N SER A 57 -21.01 -1.26 15.91
CA SER A 57 -21.73 -1.61 14.68
C SER A 57 -20.89 -2.50 13.76
N GLN A 58 -21.53 -3.12 12.78
CA GLN A 58 -20.85 -3.83 11.69
C GLN A 58 -20.58 -2.88 10.53
N ILE A 59 -19.55 -3.19 9.73
CA ILE A 59 -19.23 -2.45 8.52
C ILE A 59 -20.18 -2.91 7.42
N ASP A 60 -21.08 -2.01 7.01
CA ASP A 60 -22.08 -2.30 5.98
C ASP A 60 -21.47 -2.40 4.58
N ASN A 61 -20.50 -1.52 4.26
CA ASN A 61 -19.87 -1.45 2.93
C ASN A 61 -18.35 -1.68 3.01
N SER A 62 -17.95 -2.93 3.26
CA SER A 62 -16.54 -3.31 3.26
C SER A 62 -15.95 -3.24 1.85
N ILE A 63 -14.84 -2.51 1.69
CA ILE A 63 -14.13 -2.39 0.41
C ILE A 63 -13.48 -3.73 0.03
N TYR A 64 -13.02 -4.49 1.03
CA TYR A 64 -12.46 -5.82 0.83
C TYR A 64 -13.47 -6.91 1.20
N GLN A 65 -13.57 -7.92 0.33
CA GLN A 65 -14.23 -9.18 0.66
C GLN A 65 -13.35 -10.01 1.60
N GLN A 66 -13.94 -10.96 2.34
CA GLN A 66 -13.17 -11.81 3.25
C GLN A 66 -12.04 -12.58 2.53
N ALA A 67 -12.30 -13.07 1.31
CA ALA A 67 -11.31 -13.75 0.49
C ALA A 67 -10.08 -12.88 0.15
N HIS A 68 -10.23 -11.55 0.16
CA HIS A 68 -9.19 -10.61 -0.23
C HIS A 68 -8.40 -10.05 0.95
N LYS A 69 -8.68 -10.47 2.20
CA LYS A 69 -7.97 -9.96 3.40
C LYS A 69 -6.45 -10.14 3.35
N LYS A 70 -5.97 -11.20 2.71
CA LYS A 70 -4.53 -11.45 2.51
C LYS A 70 -3.86 -10.42 1.60
N PHE A 71 -4.62 -9.80 0.70
CA PHE A 71 -4.13 -8.79 -0.25
C PHE A 71 -4.26 -7.35 0.27
N ARG A 72 -4.54 -7.17 1.56
CA ARG A 72 -4.56 -5.85 2.18
C ARG A 72 -3.14 -5.39 2.48
N TRP A 73 -2.85 -4.12 2.21
CA TRP A 73 -1.53 -3.54 2.42
C TRP A 73 -0.98 -3.84 3.83
N HIS A 74 -1.77 -3.65 4.88
CA HIS A 74 -1.30 -3.93 6.25
C HIS A 74 -0.94 -5.41 6.49
N SER A 75 -1.48 -6.34 5.69
CA SER A 75 -1.29 -7.78 5.85
C SER A 75 0.04 -8.23 5.27
N PHE A 76 0.37 -7.78 4.06
CA PHE A 76 1.52 -8.29 3.31
C PHE A 76 2.74 -7.37 3.30
N LYS A 77 2.64 -6.10 3.76
CA LYS A 77 3.75 -5.13 3.67
C LYS A 77 5.07 -5.55 4.34
N ASN A 78 5.02 -6.53 5.25
CA ASN A 78 6.17 -7.06 5.97
C ASN A 78 6.43 -8.55 5.63
N GLN A 79 5.76 -9.08 4.62
CA GLN A 79 5.97 -10.44 4.14
C GLN A 79 7.04 -10.42 3.04
N ASP A 80 7.82 -11.50 2.97
CA ASP A 80 8.74 -11.66 1.85
C ASP A 80 7.95 -11.93 0.55
N PRO A 81 8.47 -11.52 -0.62
CA PRO A 81 7.79 -11.73 -1.90
C PRO A 81 7.46 -13.20 -2.20
N GLU A 82 8.18 -14.14 -1.60
CA GLU A 82 8.05 -15.59 -1.80
C GLU A 82 7.16 -16.29 -0.74
N SER A 83 6.61 -15.55 0.22
CA SER A 83 5.80 -16.09 1.34
C SER A 83 4.37 -16.49 0.99
#